data_AF-A0A813VMR0-F1
#
_entry.id   AF-A0A813VMR0-F1
#
_cell.length_a   1.000
_cell.length_b   1.000
_cell.length_c   1.000
_cell.angle_alpha   90.00
_cell.angle_beta   90.00
_cell.angle_gamma   90.00
#
_symmetry.space_group_name_H-M   'P 1'
#
loop_
_entity.id
_entity.type
_entity.pdbx_description
1 polymer ?
#
loop_
_entity_poly.entity_id
_entity_poly.type
_entity_poly.pdbx_seq_one_letter_code
_entity_poly.pdbx_strand_id
1 'polypeptide(L)'
;MNLLRLCQRIINPTRFTLNRQLQQLAVANKTPSTSFSVGQELHGYIVKEITPVPEFRLTAIKLQHKLTGCQHIHVDREHKNNVWSVSFQTTPKDDTGVAHILEHTTLCGSEKFPCRDPFFKMTNRSMATFMNAMTASDWTMYVFSTQNQKDYFNLMSVYLDAVLHPKLDEYDFMQEGWRLEHEKTDDPTSPIVIKGVVFNEMKGVFSDSHQVYGRRVQNSLMPTSTYQYESGGDPEAIPTLTWNALKKFHATHYHPSNGRFFTYGSFPLSDTLAFLNDYLNKYEQQKTKVISSALVEEPRWNKSRSVKISCSPQSFVVDPDKTTTVSVSYLLGSIRDTWETFLLNIVCSLLVDSEKSPFYKKLIIPNIGTSYSPDTGFGRNTLNTTFHVGLQDISKGDVDRVIKMIDDTFQEVAKQGFEQSQIDALIHQFEISIKHQDENFGLKAILGVIYSWIHDTDPIDGLQVTKYLERFNKEIKTNPRLLQETVEKYFLKNNHKLIATMNIDEEYAEKKKQKEAQLCQQLISQCENKQLIYEKGLELQKRQSATQNVDVLPTLSITDIDKKVVRIPIIQGQIGNTYVQLCEQPTNGITYFRCLLNTFDLSNELKPYLPLFVNVLTK
;
A
#
# COMPACT_ATOMS: atom_id res chain seq x y z
N MET A 1 9.40 -27.25 -35.30
CA MET A 1 9.51 -28.72 -35.16
C MET A 1 10.90 -29.26 -34.80
N ASN A 2 11.98 -28.47 -34.82
CA ASN A 2 13.35 -29.00 -34.57
C ASN A 2 13.94 -28.78 -33.16
N LEU A 3 13.37 -27.92 -32.29
CA LEU A 3 13.81 -27.81 -30.89
C LEU A 3 13.26 -28.92 -29.98
N LEU A 4 12.02 -29.36 -30.19
CA LEU A 4 11.38 -30.44 -29.41
C LEU A 4 12.04 -31.81 -29.62
N ARG A 5 12.63 -32.08 -30.79
CA ARG A 5 13.37 -33.32 -31.08
C ARG A 5 14.76 -33.36 -30.45
N LEU A 6 15.35 -32.20 -30.12
CA LEU A 6 16.64 -32.14 -29.44
C LEU A 6 16.48 -32.41 -27.93
N CYS A 7 15.39 -31.91 -27.32
CA CYS A 7 15.08 -32.18 -25.91
C CYS A 7 14.71 -33.65 -25.65
N GLN A 8 14.13 -34.36 -26.63
CA GLN A 8 13.79 -35.79 -26.48
C GLN A 8 14.98 -36.74 -26.57
N ARG A 9 16.12 -36.32 -27.14
CA ARG A 9 17.32 -37.18 -27.26
C ARG A 9 18.26 -37.12 -26.06
N ILE A 10 18.05 -36.21 -25.12
CA ILE A 10 18.87 -36.06 -23.90
C ILE A 10 18.26 -36.82 -22.70
N ILE A 11 17.07 -37.42 -22.85
CA ILE A 11 16.36 -38.08 -21.76
C ILE A 11 16.14 -39.58 -22.09
N ASN A 12 17.14 -40.41 -21.75
CA ASN A 12 17.03 -41.70 -21.00
C ASN A 12 18.19 -42.68 -21.30
N PRO A 13 18.63 -43.53 -20.35
CA PRO A 13 17.95 -43.94 -19.11
C PRO A 13 18.84 -43.90 -17.84
N THR A 14 18.37 -43.22 -16.80
CA THR A 14 18.59 -43.69 -15.42
C THR A 14 17.22 -43.86 -14.77
N ARG A 15 16.74 -45.11 -14.82
CA ARG A 15 15.55 -45.59 -14.11
C ARG A 15 15.78 -45.58 -12.60
N PHE A 16 15.80 -44.42 -11.97
CA PHE A 16 15.74 -44.16 -10.52
C PHE A 16 15.45 -42.65 -10.45
N THR A 17 14.22 -42.13 -10.37
CA THR A 17 13.34 -42.10 -9.19
C THR A 17 11.99 -41.46 -9.58
N LEU A 18 11.39 -41.84 -10.72
CA LEU A 18 10.14 -41.19 -11.17
C LEU A 18 8.97 -41.39 -10.18
N ASN A 19 8.89 -42.57 -9.52
CA ASN A 19 7.87 -42.83 -8.50
C ASN A 19 8.10 -42.04 -7.19
N ARG A 20 9.36 -41.74 -6.85
CA ARG A 20 9.70 -40.95 -5.64
C ARG A 20 9.48 -39.46 -5.87
N GLN A 21 9.72 -38.97 -7.10
CA GLN A 21 9.40 -37.60 -7.52
C GLN A 21 7.90 -37.37 -7.68
N LEU A 22 7.11 -38.34 -8.18
CA LEU A 22 5.65 -38.23 -8.21
C LEU A 22 5.04 -38.26 -6.79
N GLN A 23 5.61 -39.06 -5.86
CA GLN A 23 5.22 -39.01 -4.46
C GLN A 23 5.66 -37.72 -3.75
N GLN A 24 6.86 -37.18 -4.05
CA GLN A 24 7.31 -35.88 -3.52
C GLN A 24 6.51 -34.70 -4.10
N LEU A 25 6.09 -34.76 -5.37
CA LEU A 25 5.17 -33.79 -5.97
C LEU A 25 3.77 -33.90 -5.34
N ALA A 26 3.31 -35.11 -5.01
CA ALA A 26 2.05 -35.32 -4.30
C ALA A 26 2.11 -34.89 -2.81
N VAL A 27 3.29 -34.87 -2.20
CA VAL A 27 3.52 -34.38 -0.83
C VAL A 27 3.74 -32.86 -0.81
N ALA A 28 4.37 -32.29 -1.84
CA ALA A 28 4.64 -30.85 -1.99
C ALA A 28 3.41 -30.02 -2.44
N ASN A 29 2.33 -30.69 -2.86
CA ASN A 29 1.06 -30.08 -3.30
C ASN A 29 -0.03 -30.11 -2.21
N LYS A 30 0.29 -30.47 -0.97
CA LYS A 30 -0.71 -30.46 0.11
C LYS A 30 -0.81 -29.07 0.72
N THR A 31 -2.00 -28.49 0.66
CA THR A 31 -2.40 -27.40 1.55
C THR A 31 -2.17 -27.85 3.01
N PRO A 32 -1.68 -26.98 3.91
CA PRO A 32 -1.50 -27.34 5.31
C PRO A 32 -2.79 -27.93 5.88
N SER A 33 -2.72 -29.18 6.37
CA SER A 33 -3.84 -29.78 7.09
C SER A 33 -3.85 -29.18 8.50
N THR A 34 -4.78 -28.28 8.76
CA THR A 34 -4.86 -27.61 10.06
C THR A 34 -5.41 -28.58 11.10
N SER A 35 -4.89 -28.52 12.33
CA SER A 35 -5.44 -29.27 13.48
C SER A 35 -6.62 -28.56 14.14
N PHE A 36 -7.08 -27.45 13.55
CA PHE A 36 -8.11 -26.59 14.12
C PHE A 36 -9.50 -26.97 13.63
N SER A 37 -10.51 -26.73 14.44
CA SER A 37 -11.92 -26.91 14.05
C SER A 37 -12.74 -25.64 14.23
N VAL A 38 -13.71 -25.41 13.35
CA VAL A 38 -14.65 -24.29 13.52
C VAL A 38 -15.39 -24.43 14.86
N GLY A 39 -15.51 -23.32 15.59
CA GLY A 39 -16.05 -23.26 16.94
C GLY A 39 -15.05 -23.57 18.06
N GLN A 40 -13.83 -24.01 17.73
CA GLN A 40 -12.79 -24.25 18.73
C GLN A 40 -12.41 -22.95 19.42
N GLU A 41 -12.27 -23.02 20.74
CA GLU A 41 -11.74 -21.92 21.55
C GLU A 41 -10.24 -22.09 21.80
N LEU A 42 -9.48 -21.01 21.60
CA LEU A 42 -8.03 -20.96 21.76
C LEU A 42 -7.66 -19.63 22.38
N HIS A 43 -7.17 -19.64 23.63
CA HIS A 43 -6.63 -18.45 24.29
C HIS A 43 -7.53 -17.21 24.16
N GLY A 44 -8.83 -17.33 24.44
CA GLY A 44 -9.78 -16.21 24.33
C GLY A 44 -10.32 -15.93 22.92
N TYR A 45 -9.88 -16.65 21.89
CA TYR A 45 -10.41 -16.58 20.52
C TYR A 45 -11.34 -17.74 20.21
N ILE A 46 -12.26 -17.52 19.27
CA ILE A 46 -13.08 -18.57 18.63
C ILE A 46 -12.71 -18.64 17.15
N VAL A 47 -12.43 -19.85 16.67
CA VAL A 47 -12.28 -20.12 15.23
C VAL A 47 -13.64 -20.01 14.55
N LYS A 48 -13.78 -19.09 13.61
CA LYS A 48 -15.04 -18.83 12.87
C LYS A 48 -15.09 -19.55 11.53
N GLU A 49 -13.95 -19.65 10.86
CA GLU A 49 -13.87 -20.21 9.50
C GLU A 49 -12.47 -20.75 9.25
N ILE A 50 -12.39 -21.84 8.49
CA ILE A 50 -11.14 -22.43 8.01
C ILE A 50 -11.32 -22.68 6.52
N THR A 51 -10.54 -21.98 5.71
CA THR A 51 -10.71 -21.98 4.25
C THR A 51 -9.37 -22.31 3.57
N PRO A 52 -9.23 -23.52 3.00
CA PRO A 52 -8.12 -23.87 2.14
C PRO A 52 -8.07 -22.95 0.90
N VAL A 53 -6.88 -22.47 0.55
CA VAL A 53 -6.62 -21.69 -0.68
C VAL A 53 -5.48 -22.36 -1.45
N PRO A 54 -5.79 -23.43 -2.22
CA PRO A 54 -4.78 -24.28 -2.85
C PRO A 54 -3.90 -23.54 -3.87
N GLU A 55 -4.41 -22.51 -4.54
CA GLU A 55 -3.65 -21.73 -5.54
C GLU A 55 -2.41 -21.05 -4.95
N PHE A 56 -2.45 -20.75 -3.65
CA PHE A 56 -1.35 -20.17 -2.90
C PHE A 56 -0.72 -21.14 -1.89
N ARG A 57 -1.17 -22.40 -1.87
CA ARG A 57 -0.72 -23.45 -0.93
C ARG A 57 -0.80 -23.00 0.54
N LEU A 58 -1.93 -22.40 0.91
CA LEU A 58 -2.14 -21.87 2.25
C LEU A 58 -3.53 -22.23 2.78
N THR A 59 -3.71 -22.09 4.09
CA THR A 59 -5.02 -22.15 4.73
C THR A 59 -5.29 -20.83 5.46
N ALA A 60 -6.40 -20.17 5.12
CA ALA A 60 -6.86 -18.99 5.85
C ALA A 60 -7.74 -19.42 7.02
N ILE A 61 -7.47 -18.90 8.21
CA ILE A 61 -8.21 -19.17 9.44
C ILE A 61 -8.75 -17.85 9.96
N LYS A 62 -10.06 -17.72 10.01
CA LYS A 62 -10.75 -16.54 10.55
C LYS A 62 -11.04 -16.78 12.02
N LEU A 63 -10.57 -15.88 12.88
CA LEU A 63 -10.77 -15.92 14.31
C LEU A 63 -11.44 -14.64 14.80
N GLN A 64 -12.10 -14.74 15.95
CA GLN A 64 -12.66 -13.60 16.65
C GLN A 64 -12.32 -13.68 18.14
N HIS A 65 -11.80 -12.60 18.71
CA HIS A 65 -11.56 -12.54 20.15
C HIS A 65 -12.89 -12.39 20.90
N LYS A 66 -13.10 -13.19 21.96
CA LYS A 66 -14.38 -13.30 22.67
C LYS A 66 -14.77 -12.02 23.40
N LEU A 67 -13.82 -11.37 24.07
CA LEU A 67 -14.11 -10.23 24.94
C LEU A 67 -14.21 -8.91 24.19
N THR A 68 -13.36 -8.71 23.17
CA THR A 68 -13.31 -7.44 22.41
C THR A 68 -14.09 -7.51 21.10
N GLY A 69 -14.38 -8.72 20.61
CA GLY A 69 -14.99 -8.93 19.31
C GLY A 69 -14.07 -8.65 18.11
N CYS A 70 -12.78 -8.33 18.34
CA CYS A 70 -11.84 -7.99 17.27
C CYS A 70 -11.63 -9.15 16.30
N GLN A 71 -11.43 -8.83 15.04
CA GLN A 71 -11.24 -9.82 13.98
C GLN A 71 -9.76 -10.14 13.82
N HIS A 72 -9.45 -11.42 13.57
CA HIS A 72 -8.10 -11.88 13.29
C HIS A 72 -8.13 -12.87 12.12
N ILE A 73 -7.24 -12.69 11.15
CA ILE A 73 -6.94 -13.73 10.14
C ILE A 73 -5.54 -14.27 10.37
N HIS A 74 -5.45 -15.60 10.46
CA HIS A 74 -4.18 -16.29 10.30
C HIS A 74 -4.10 -16.94 8.93
N VAL A 75 -3.03 -16.66 8.20
CA VAL A 75 -2.73 -17.28 6.92
C VAL A 75 -1.60 -18.29 7.14
N ASP A 76 -1.99 -19.54 7.34
CA ASP A 76 -1.08 -20.66 7.58
C ASP A 76 -0.44 -21.09 6.26
N ARG A 77 0.89 -20.97 6.20
CA ARG A 77 1.69 -21.37 5.04
C ARG A 77 3.10 -21.73 5.49
N GLU A 78 3.64 -22.80 4.93
CA GLU A 78 5.04 -23.22 5.09
C GLU A 78 6.01 -22.19 4.48
N HIS A 79 6.21 -21.09 5.21
CA HIS A 79 7.04 -19.97 4.84
C HIS A 79 7.79 -19.45 6.07
N LYS A 80 9.12 -19.28 5.94
CA LYS A 80 9.98 -18.88 7.06
C LYS A 80 9.78 -17.43 7.47
N ASN A 81 9.54 -16.54 6.49
CA ASN A 81 9.28 -15.14 6.78
C ASN A 81 7.83 -15.01 7.28
N ASN A 82 7.68 -14.79 8.58
CA ASN A 82 6.39 -14.65 9.24
C ASN A 82 6.05 -13.17 9.35
N VAL A 83 4.77 -12.83 9.20
CA VAL A 83 4.27 -11.45 9.25
C VAL A 83 3.27 -11.33 10.38
N TRP A 84 3.34 -10.21 11.09
CA TRP A 84 2.29 -9.76 12.00
C TRP A 84 1.88 -8.34 11.62
N SER A 85 0.59 -8.06 11.68
CA SER A 85 0.11 -6.68 11.64
C SER A 85 -1.14 -6.46 12.48
N VAL A 86 -1.37 -5.20 12.80
CA VAL A 86 -2.65 -4.69 13.30
C VAL A 86 -3.01 -3.43 12.53
N SER A 87 -4.27 -3.37 12.11
CA SER A 87 -4.82 -2.20 11.40
C SER A 87 -6.04 -1.65 12.12
N PHE A 88 -6.15 -0.33 12.17
CA PHE A 88 -7.28 0.38 12.76
C PHE A 88 -7.96 1.23 11.69
N GLN A 89 -9.29 1.26 11.70
CA GLN A 89 -10.05 2.20 10.88
C GLN A 89 -9.92 3.59 11.50
N THR A 90 -9.33 4.54 10.79
CA THR A 90 -8.98 5.88 11.28
C THR A 90 -9.55 6.90 10.31
N THR A 91 -10.64 7.57 10.69
CA THR A 91 -11.38 8.49 9.80
C THR A 91 -11.16 9.94 10.24
N PRO A 92 -10.10 10.63 9.76
CA PRO A 92 -9.92 12.06 10.02
C PRO A 92 -11.12 12.89 9.52
N LYS A 93 -11.33 14.05 10.15
CA LYS A 93 -12.44 14.97 9.86
C LYS A 93 -11.97 16.38 9.49
N ASP A 94 -10.67 16.50 9.23
CA ASP A 94 -9.95 17.72 8.91
C ASP A 94 -8.61 17.35 8.25
N ASP A 95 -7.92 18.35 7.73
CA ASP A 95 -6.64 18.21 7.03
C ASP A 95 -5.43 18.28 7.99
N THR A 96 -5.64 18.06 9.29
CA THR A 96 -4.58 18.24 10.29
C THR A 96 -3.50 17.17 10.26
N GLY A 97 -3.75 16.05 9.57
CA GLY A 97 -2.86 14.89 9.58
C GLY A 97 -2.89 14.12 10.90
N VAL A 98 -3.94 14.27 11.72
CA VAL A 98 -4.02 13.64 13.06
C VAL A 98 -3.78 12.13 13.04
N ALA A 99 -4.21 11.42 12.00
CA ALA A 99 -3.97 9.99 11.86
C ALA A 99 -2.48 9.69 11.63
N HIS A 100 -1.83 10.45 10.76
CA HIS A 100 -0.41 10.31 10.42
C HIS A 100 0.51 10.72 11.58
N ILE A 101 0.22 11.86 12.23
CA ILE A 101 0.97 12.30 13.40
C ILE A 101 0.81 11.31 14.56
N LEU A 102 -0.38 10.73 14.73
CA LEU A 102 -0.58 9.70 15.75
C LEU A 102 0.21 8.44 15.43
N GLU A 103 0.27 8.03 14.17
CA GLU A 103 1.07 6.88 13.74
C GLU A 103 2.53 7.03 14.19
N HIS A 104 3.16 8.16 13.90
CA HIS A 104 4.50 8.49 14.41
C HIS A 104 4.56 8.52 15.94
N THR A 105 3.66 9.27 16.58
CA THR A 105 3.73 9.53 18.04
C THR A 105 3.53 8.26 18.88
N THR A 106 2.75 7.29 18.38
CA THR A 106 2.60 5.98 19.05
C THR A 106 3.91 5.20 19.12
N LEU A 107 4.83 5.43 18.17
CA LEU A 107 6.12 4.75 18.07
C LEU A 107 7.24 5.45 18.86
N CYS A 108 6.95 6.58 19.53
CA CYS A 108 7.93 7.33 20.34
C CYS A 108 8.09 6.79 21.77
N GLY A 109 7.19 5.93 22.24
CA GLY A 109 7.25 5.36 23.58
C GLY A 109 5.90 4.85 24.08
N SER A 110 5.93 3.85 24.94
CA SER A 110 4.73 3.23 25.52
C SER A 110 4.89 2.94 27.01
N GLU A 111 3.81 2.49 27.67
CA GLU A 111 3.81 2.21 29.11
C GLU A 111 4.87 1.16 29.50
N LYS A 112 5.02 0.08 28.73
CA LYS A 112 6.01 -0.97 28.96
C LYS A 112 7.40 -0.60 28.45
N PHE A 113 7.47 0.19 27.38
CA PHE A 113 8.72 0.63 26.76
C PHE A 113 8.82 2.17 26.74
N PRO A 114 9.05 2.80 27.92
CA PRO A 114 8.96 4.26 28.07
C PRO A 114 10.18 5.00 27.52
N CYS A 115 11.19 4.28 27.04
CA CYS A 115 12.36 4.90 26.43
C CYS A 115 11.95 5.58 25.11
N ARG A 116 12.56 6.72 24.79
CA ARG A 116 12.29 7.44 23.53
C ARG A 116 12.60 6.59 22.30
N ASP A 117 11.75 6.66 21.28
CA ASP A 117 11.88 5.99 19.98
C ASP A 117 12.14 4.46 20.02
N PRO A 118 11.30 3.63 20.71
CA PRO A 118 11.43 2.18 20.72
C PRO A 118 11.53 1.57 19.32
N PHE A 119 10.71 2.06 18.38
CA PHE A 119 10.64 1.54 17.02
C PHE A 119 12.00 1.61 16.31
N PHE A 120 12.62 2.79 16.27
CA PHE A 120 13.93 2.96 15.63
C PHE A 120 15.02 2.18 16.37
N LYS A 121 14.97 2.11 17.70
CA LYS A 121 15.94 1.32 18.47
C LYS A 121 15.84 -0.18 18.20
N MET A 122 14.64 -0.70 17.92
CA MET A 122 14.44 -2.11 17.58
C MET A 122 15.09 -2.51 16.26
N THR A 123 15.29 -1.59 15.31
CA THR A 123 15.97 -1.88 14.03
C THR A 123 17.39 -2.45 14.22
N ASN A 124 18.08 -2.06 15.29
CA ASN A 124 19.42 -2.55 15.63
C ASN A 124 19.43 -3.72 16.64
N ARG A 125 18.25 -4.17 17.08
CA ARG A 125 18.06 -5.22 18.11
C ARG A 125 17.30 -6.44 17.59
N SER A 126 16.95 -6.40 16.31
CA SER A 126 16.07 -7.32 15.61
C SER A 126 16.73 -7.86 14.36
N MET A 127 16.24 -8.99 13.85
CA MET A 127 16.55 -9.51 12.51
C MET A 127 15.30 -9.42 11.61
N ALA A 128 14.47 -8.41 11.84
CA ALA A 128 13.30 -8.17 11.02
C ALA A 128 13.67 -8.06 9.55
N THR A 129 12.92 -8.76 8.71
CA THR A 129 12.96 -8.61 7.25
C THR A 129 12.15 -7.40 6.79
N PHE A 130 11.23 -6.90 7.63
CA PHE A 130 10.50 -5.66 7.41
C PHE A 130 9.97 -5.11 8.74
N MET A 131 10.01 -3.80 8.93
CA MET A 131 9.34 -3.09 10.03
C MET A 131 8.83 -1.77 9.47
N ASN A 132 7.52 -1.52 9.58
CA ASN A 132 6.97 -0.23 9.22
C ASN A 132 5.61 0.03 9.89
N ALA A 133 5.13 1.25 9.71
CA ALA A 133 3.75 1.64 9.88
C ALA A 133 3.32 2.49 8.68
N MET A 134 2.02 2.54 8.41
CA MET A 134 1.46 3.19 7.23
C MET A 134 0.11 3.82 7.57
N THR A 135 -0.08 5.06 7.12
CA THR A 135 -1.36 5.77 7.20
C THR A 135 -1.95 5.95 5.81
N ALA A 136 -3.07 5.29 5.54
CA ALA A 136 -3.89 5.52 4.36
C ALA A 136 -4.94 6.62 4.62
N SER A 137 -5.90 6.79 3.71
CA SER A 137 -6.95 7.81 3.87
C SER A 137 -7.90 7.55 5.03
N ASP A 138 -8.13 6.28 5.38
CA ASP A 138 -9.16 5.85 6.32
C ASP A 138 -8.74 4.68 7.24
N TRP A 139 -7.45 4.32 7.21
CA TRP A 139 -6.87 3.32 8.10
C TRP A 139 -5.39 3.58 8.39
N THR A 140 -4.94 3.12 9.56
CA THR A 140 -3.52 3.06 9.92
C THR A 140 -3.15 1.62 10.22
N MET A 141 -2.03 1.15 9.69
CA MET A 141 -1.52 -0.22 9.88
C MET A 141 -0.10 -0.21 10.43
N TYR A 142 0.14 -1.10 11.37
CA TYR A 142 1.47 -1.37 11.93
C TYR A 142 1.84 -2.81 11.59
N VAL A 143 3.00 -3.00 10.97
CA VAL A 143 3.36 -4.30 10.39
C VAL A 143 4.85 -4.57 10.50
N PHE A 144 5.20 -5.81 10.81
CA PHE A 144 6.56 -6.28 10.71
C PHE A 144 6.60 -7.70 10.15
N SER A 145 7.78 -8.11 9.69
CA SER A 145 8.07 -9.49 9.33
C SER A 145 9.44 -9.91 9.81
N THR A 146 9.60 -11.19 10.17
CA THR A 146 10.87 -11.76 10.60
C THR A 146 10.89 -13.27 10.38
N GLN A 147 12.09 -13.82 10.23
CA GLN A 147 12.32 -15.26 10.14
C GLN A 147 12.69 -15.90 11.48
N ASN A 148 12.89 -15.09 12.53
CA ASN A 148 13.28 -15.57 13.86
C ASN A 148 12.09 -15.51 14.82
N GLN A 149 11.73 -16.64 15.44
CA GLN A 149 10.53 -16.72 16.28
C GLN A 149 10.66 -15.92 17.58
N LYS A 150 11.84 -15.85 18.19
CA LYS A 150 12.07 -15.01 19.38
C LYS A 150 11.91 -13.53 19.03
N ASP A 151 12.48 -13.13 17.90
CA ASP A 151 12.35 -11.78 17.35
C ASP A 151 10.89 -11.41 17.06
N TYR A 152 10.10 -12.36 16.56
CA TYR A 152 8.68 -12.17 16.29
C TYR A 152 7.90 -11.75 17.53
N PHE A 153 8.10 -12.41 18.67
CA PHE A 153 7.46 -12.03 19.93
C PHE A 153 8.06 -10.76 20.54
N ASN A 154 9.35 -10.49 20.35
CA ASN A 154 9.97 -9.23 20.76
C ASN A 154 9.31 -8.04 20.04
N LEU A 155 9.22 -8.11 18.71
CA LEU A 155 8.60 -7.07 17.89
C LEU A 155 7.10 -6.96 18.19
N MET A 156 6.37 -8.08 18.26
CA MET A 156 4.95 -8.06 18.61
C MET A 156 4.70 -7.39 19.97
N SER A 157 5.57 -7.63 20.97
CA SER A 157 5.46 -6.94 22.26
C SER A 157 5.61 -5.43 22.12
N VAL A 158 6.62 -4.96 21.38
CA VAL A 158 6.91 -3.53 21.22
C VAL A 158 5.79 -2.84 20.45
N TYR A 159 5.34 -3.44 19.34
CA TYR A 159 4.26 -2.90 18.52
C TYR A 159 2.91 -2.87 19.25
N LEU A 160 2.52 -3.95 19.94
CA LEU A 160 1.25 -3.98 20.68
C LEU A 160 1.20 -2.91 21.77
N ASP A 161 2.29 -2.75 22.50
CA ASP A 161 2.37 -1.75 23.56
C ASP A 161 2.38 -0.33 22.99
N ALA A 162 3.09 -0.10 21.89
CA ALA A 162 3.10 1.17 21.16
C ALA A 162 1.71 1.59 20.69
N VAL A 163 0.92 0.68 20.10
CA VAL A 163 -0.38 1.06 19.54
C VAL A 163 -1.50 1.10 20.59
N LEU A 164 -1.49 0.20 21.57
CA LEU A 164 -2.57 0.08 22.56
C LEU A 164 -2.34 0.91 23.83
N HIS A 165 -1.07 1.10 24.22
CA HIS A 165 -0.65 1.80 25.44
C HIS A 165 0.45 2.85 25.17
N PRO A 166 0.31 3.72 24.15
CA PRO A 166 1.31 4.75 23.89
C PRO A 166 1.37 5.77 25.02
N LYS A 167 2.56 6.32 25.26
CA LYS A 167 2.75 7.41 26.23
C LYS A 167 2.08 8.70 25.76
N LEU A 168 2.11 8.96 24.45
CA LEU A 168 1.65 10.20 23.81
C LEU A 168 2.15 11.46 24.55
N ASP A 169 3.46 11.53 24.82
CA ASP A 169 4.08 12.68 25.48
C ASP A 169 3.91 13.95 24.64
N GLU A 170 3.69 15.10 25.29
CA GLU A 170 3.51 16.37 24.59
C GLU A 170 4.77 16.74 23.77
N TYR A 171 5.97 16.45 24.28
CA TYR A 171 7.22 16.76 23.58
C TYR A 171 7.45 15.84 22.37
N ASP A 172 6.98 14.59 22.43
CA ASP A 172 7.03 13.68 21.29
C ASP A 172 6.05 14.15 20.20
N PHE A 173 4.84 14.57 20.57
CA PHE A 173 3.90 15.23 19.66
C PHE A 173 4.50 16.50 19.02
N MET A 174 5.18 17.34 19.81
CA MET A 174 5.85 18.55 19.30
C MET A 174 7.00 18.23 18.34
N GLN A 175 7.69 17.11 18.55
CA GLN A 175 8.75 16.65 17.67
C GLN A 175 8.18 16.11 16.36
N GLU A 176 7.31 15.11 16.46
CA GLU A 176 6.81 14.34 15.32
C GLU A 176 5.76 15.11 14.52
N GLY A 177 4.84 15.80 15.19
CA GLY A 177 3.77 16.57 14.55
C GLY A 177 4.26 17.95 14.12
N TRP A 178 4.08 18.93 15.01
CA TRP A 178 4.48 20.31 14.77
C TRP A 178 4.68 21.08 16.09
N ARG A 179 5.46 22.16 16.01
CA ARG A 179 5.66 23.13 17.10
C ARG A 179 6.14 24.48 16.56
N LEU A 180 5.97 25.51 17.37
CA LEU A 180 6.74 26.75 17.23
C LEU A 180 8.10 26.56 17.91
N GLU A 181 9.18 26.97 17.25
CA GLU A 181 10.52 26.95 17.81
C GLU A 181 11.32 28.14 17.28
N HIS A 182 12.24 28.66 18.09
CA HIS A 182 13.27 29.58 17.61
C HIS A 182 14.12 28.89 16.53
N GLU A 183 14.46 29.61 15.46
CA GLU A 183 15.29 29.11 14.37
C GLU A 183 16.60 28.53 14.92
N LYS A 184 17.21 29.27 15.86
CA LYS A 184 18.29 28.83 16.74
C LYS A 184 17.74 28.56 18.13
N THR A 185 17.71 27.29 18.54
CA THR A 185 17.04 26.85 19.77
C THR A 185 17.62 27.50 21.04
N ASP A 186 18.89 27.90 21.03
CA ASP A 186 19.62 28.52 22.13
C ASP A 186 19.63 30.07 22.10
N ASP A 187 18.98 30.68 21.10
CA ASP A 187 18.92 32.13 20.93
C ASP A 187 17.45 32.63 20.88
N PRO A 188 16.94 33.20 21.98
CA PRO A 188 15.56 33.70 22.05
C PRO A 188 15.32 34.95 21.21
N THR A 189 16.37 35.55 20.62
CA THR A 189 16.24 36.68 19.69
C THR A 189 16.08 36.23 18.24
N SER A 190 16.37 34.96 17.94
CA SER A 190 16.21 34.41 16.60
C SER A 190 14.72 34.29 16.21
N PRO A 191 14.38 34.36 14.91
CA PRO A 191 13.00 34.26 14.45
C PRO A 191 12.33 32.96 14.91
N ILE A 192 11.03 33.03 15.23
CA ILE A 192 10.23 31.84 15.53
C ILE A 192 9.68 31.27 14.22
N VAL A 193 9.84 29.97 14.04
CA VAL A 193 9.41 29.21 12.85
C VAL A 193 8.60 27.98 13.26
N ILE A 194 7.90 27.38 12.28
CA ILE A 194 7.19 26.11 12.47
C ILE A 194 8.18 24.96 12.17
N LYS A 195 8.31 24.00 13.09
CA LYS A 195 9.11 22.77 12.91
C LYS A 195 8.27 21.53 13.25
N GLY A 196 8.63 20.38 12.67
CA GLY A 196 7.98 19.08 12.94
C GLY A 196 8.43 18.03 11.91
N VAL A 197 8.43 16.74 12.27
CA VAL A 197 8.80 15.66 11.34
C VAL A 197 7.75 15.54 10.24
N VAL A 198 6.51 15.23 10.60
CA VAL A 198 5.38 15.08 9.67
C VAL A 198 5.09 16.39 8.93
N PHE A 199 5.21 17.55 9.60
CA PHE A 199 5.08 18.84 8.94
C PHE A 199 6.06 18.99 7.75
N ASN A 200 7.33 18.65 7.94
CA ASN A 200 8.35 18.73 6.88
C ASN A 200 8.21 17.62 5.85
N GLU A 201 7.83 16.41 6.27
CA GLU A 201 7.53 15.30 5.37
C GLU A 201 6.41 15.69 4.39
N MET A 202 5.30 16.21 4.90
CA MET A 202 4.19 16.62 4.06
C MET A 202 4.55 17.83 3.18
N LYS A 203 5.41 18.76 3.63
CA LYS A 203 5.98 19.78 2.71
C LYS A 203 6.74 19.14 1.56
N GLY A 204 7.49 18.06 1.81
CA GLY A 204 8.15 17.26 0.79
C GLY A 204 7.16 16.60 -0.16
N VAL A 205 6.11 15.96 0.37
CA VAL A 205 5.05 15.34 -0.45
C VAL A 205 4.36 16.37 -1.35
N PHE A 206 3.98 17.53 -0.81
CA PHE A 206 3.33 18.61 -1.57
C PHE A 206 4.28 19.36 -2.52
N SER A 207 5.58 19.08 -2.49
CA SER A 207 6.53 19.58 -3.50
C SER A 207 6.45 18.79 -4.81
N ASP A 208 5.93 17.56 -4.77
CA ASP A 208 5.68 16.74 -5.96
C ASP A 208 4.29 17.07 -6.55
N SER A 209 4.30 17.61 -7.77
CA SER A 209 3.07 17.98 -8.49
C SER A 209 2.12 16.80 -8.73
N HIS A 210 2.63 15.57 -8.87
CA HIS A 210 1.80 14.38 -9.04
C HIS A 210 1.06 14.05 -7.74
N GLN A 211 1.74 14.16 -6.60
CA GLN A 211 1.14 13.96 -5.28
C GLN A 211 0.06 15.01 -4.98
N VAL A 212 0.30 16.28 -5.36
CA VAL A 212 -0.71 17.35 -5.27
C VAL A 212 -1.91 17.04 -6.16
N TYR A 213 -1.66 16.59 -7.40
CA TYR A 213 -2.72 16.25 -8.35
C TYR A 213 -3.64 15.16 -7.82
N GLY A 214 -3.08 14.00 -7.47
CA GLY A 214 -3.83 12.83 -7.02
C GLY A 214 -4.70 13.11 -5.80
N ARG A 215 -4.14 13.80 -4.80
CA ARG A 215 -4.87 14.21 -3.58
C ARG A 215 -6.05 15.11 -3.92
N ARG A 216 -5.82 16.19 -4.66
CA ARG A 216 -6.90 17.13 -5.03
C ARG A 216 -7.98 16.48 -5.89
N VAL A 217 -7.61 15.52 -6.75
CA VAL A 217 -8.57 14.70 -7.50
C VAL A 217 -9.40 13.84 -6.55
N GLN A 218 -8.77 13.10 -5.63
CA GLN A 218 -9.46 12.27 -4.63
C GLN A 218 -10.44 13.10 -3.79
N ASN A 219 -9.96 14.19 -3.19
CA ASN A 219 -10.77 15.06 -2.33
C ASN A 219 -11.98 15.65 -3.07
N SER A 220 -11.78 16.03 -4.35
CA SER A 220 -12.84 16.61 -5.18
C SER A 220 -13.83 15.57 -5.70
N LEU A 221 -13.39 14.32 -5.91
CA LEU A 221 -14.23 13.22 -6.39
C LEU A 221 -15.11 12.64 -5.28
N MET A 222 -14.61 12.64 -4.04
CA MET A 222 -15.29 12.09 -2.86
C MET A 222 -15.42 13.12 -1.70
N PRO A 223 -16.21 14.19 -1.90
CA PRO A 223 -16.30 15.30 -0.96
C PRO A 223 -17.19 15.06 0.28
N THR A 224 -17.81 13.87 0.45
CA THR A 224 -18.82 13.67 1.51
C THR A 224 -18.25 13.08 2.79
N SER A 225 -17.28 12.17 2.70
CA SER A 225 -16.73 11.42 3.85
C SER A 225 -15.29 11.84 4.17
N THR A 226 -14.53 10.98 4.85
CA THR A 226 -13.12 11.21 5.23
C THR A 226 -12.21 11.47 4.03
N TYR A 227 -12.57 11.01 2.83
CA TYR A 227 -11.72 11.14 1.63
C TYR A 227 -11.64 12.58 1.11
N GLN A 228 -12.48 13.49 1.58
CA GLN A 228 -12.39 14.91 1.27
C GLN A 228 -11.19 15.60 1.92
N TYR A 229 -10.61 14.97 2.95
CA TYR A 229 -9.50 15.51 3.74
C TYR A 229 -8.16 14.87 3.37
N GLU A 230 -7.07 15.55 3.70
CA GLU A 230 -5.70 15.03 3.62
C GLU A 230 -5.32 14.29 4.91
N SER A 231 -5.40 12.96 4.89
CA SER A 231 -5.08 12.13 6.06
C SER A 231 -3.61 12.20 6.49
N GLY A 232 -2.70 12.48 5.55
CA GLY A 232 -1.28 12.73 5.83
C GLY A 232 -1.02 14.08 6.50
N GLY A 233 -1.93 15.04 6.32
CA GLY A 233 -1.86 16.43 6.77
C GLY A 233 -1.52 17.42 5.64
N ASP A 234 -2.36 18.44 5.44
CA ASP A 234 -2.00 19.61 4.64
C ASP A 234 -1.08 20.50 5.50
N PRO A 235 0.12 20.89 5.05
CA PRO A 235 1.01 21.77 5.80
C PRO A 235 0.34 23.07 6.30
N GLU A 236 -0.68 23.58 5.61
CA GLU A 236 -1.43 24.75 6.07
C GLU A 236 -2.37 24.45 7.26
N ALA A 237 -2.76 23.18 7.47
CA ALA A 237 -3.70 22.76 8.50
C ALA A 237 -3.04 21.98 9.65
N ILE A 238 -1.90 21.32 9.43
CA ILE A 238 -1.13 20.62 10.48
C ILE A 238 -0.95 21.49 11.74
N PRO A 239 -0.57 22.79 11.64
CA PRO A 239 -0.39 23.65 12.80
C PRO A 239 -1.66 24.02 13.58
N THR A 240 -2.82 23.47 13.21
CA THR A 240 -4.06 23.61 13.97
C THR A 240 -4.34 22.40 14.88
N LEU A 241 -3.58 21.31 14.72
CA LEU A 241 -3.72 20.12 15.55
C LEU A 241 -3.27 20.39 16.99
N THR A 242 -4.09 19.99 17.97
CA THR A 242 -3.72 20.08 19.39
C THR A 242 -3.35 18.70 19.94
N TRP A 243 -2.46 18.67 20.94
CA TRP A 243 -2.10 17.43 21.64
C TRP A 243 -3.32 16.70 22.25
N ASN A 244 -4.30 17.44 22.75
CA ASN A 244 -5.54 16.84 23.26
C ASN A 244 -6.41 16.23 22.16
N ALA A 245 -6.45 16.84 20.96
CA ALA A 245 -7.13 16.26 19.81
C ALA A 245 -6.46 14.96 19.36
N LEU A 246 -5.12 14.89 19.36
CA LEU A 246 -4.35 13.67 19.10
C LEU A 246 -4.73 12.54 20.07
N LYS A 247 -4.69 12.79 21.38
CA LYS A 247 -5.07 11.81 22.40
C LYS A 247 -6.53 11.36 22.27
N LYS A 248 -7.44 12.29 21.97
CA LYS A 248 -8.85 11.96 21.72
C LYS A 248 -9.02 11.09 20.48
N PHE A 249 -8.26 11.36 19.41
CA PHE A 249 -8.27 10.56 18.20
C PHE A 249 -7.78 9.14 18.48
N HIS A 250 -6.70 8.97 19.25
CA HIS A 250 -6.22 7.65 19.71
C HIS A 250 -7.30 6.91 20.51
N ALA A 251 -7.82 7.52 21.57
CA ALA A 251 -8.85 6.93 22.42
C ALA A 251 -10.11 6.51 21.65
N THR A 252 -10.43 7.21 20.56
CA THR A 252 -11.56 6.90 19.69
C THR A 252 -11.27 5.71 18.76
N HIS A 253 -10.09 5.66 18.13
CA HIS A 253 -9.83 4.74 17.01
C HIS A 253 -8.98 3.50 17.36
N TYR A 254 -8.14 3.55 18.41
CA TYR A 254 -7.13 2.52 18.70
C TYR A 254 -7.61 1.47 19.72
N HIS A 255 -8.92 1.41 19.97
CA HIS A 255 -9.51 0.35 20.78
C HIS A 255 -9.49 -0.99 20.02
N PRO A 256 -9.14 -2.14 20.64
CA PRO A 256 -9.04 -3.42 19.95
C PRO A 256 -10.29 -3.87 19.18
N SER A 257 -11.49 -3.54 19.65
CA SER A 257 -12.76 -3.75 18.90
C SER A 257 -12.75 -3.18 17.47
N ASN A 258 -11.94 -2.15 17.21
CA ASN A 258 -11.73 -1.57 15.87
C ASN A 258 -10.56 -2.22 15.12
N GLY A 259 -9.70 -2.96 15.81
CA GLY A 259 -8.52 -3.61 15.26
C GLY A 259 -8.85 -4.77 14.33
N ARG A 260 -8.05 -4.90 13.26
CA ARG A 260 -7.96 -6.07 12.38
C ARG A 260 -6.56 -6.64 12.53
N PHE A 261 -6.45 -7.83 13.13
CA PHE A 261 -5.16 -8.48 13.40
C PHE A 261 -4.83 -9.49 12.31
N PHE A 262 -3.64 -9.41 11.72
CA PHE A 262 -3.21 -10.35 10.69
C PHE A 262 -1.94 -11.05 11.11
N THR A 263 -1.88 -12.35 10.81
CA THR A 263 -0.67 -13.14 11.00
C THR A 263 -0.47 -14.07 9.80
N TYR A 264 0.78 -14.28 9.40
CA TYR A 264 1.11 -15.15 8.27
C TYR A 264 2.39 -15.92 8.55
N GLY A 265 2.44 -17.15 8.06
CA GLY A 265 3.65 -17.95 7.99
C GLY A 265 3.52 -19.28 8.74
N SER A 266 4.67 -19.82 9.14
CA SER A 266 4.83 -21.15 9.72
C SER A 266 4.94 -21.19 11.24
N PHE A 267 4.96 -20.03 11.92
CA PHE A 267 5.01 -20.02 13.39
C PHE A 267 3.69 -20.49 14.01
N PRO A 268 3.73 -21.20 15.15
CA PRO A 268 2.52 -21.73 15.77
C PRO A 268 1.50 -20.64 16.10
N LEU A 269 0.29 -20.76 15.54
CA LEU A 269 -0.81 -19.84 15.81
C LEU A 269 -1.17 -19.79 17.30
N SER A 270 -1.19 -20.95 17.97
CA SER A 270 -1.53 -21.06 19.41
C SER A 270 -0.71 -20.10 20.28
N ASP A 271 0.62 -20.07 20.09
CA ASP A 271 1.53 -19.23 20.87
C ASP A 271 1.28 -17.73 20.59
N THR A 272 0.97 -17.41 19.33
CA THR A 272 0.63 -16.03 18.92
C THR A 272 -0.69 -15.57 19.54
N LEU A 273 -1.73 -16.43 19.56
CA LEU A 273 -3.02 -16.12 20.18
C LEU A 273 -2.91 -15.97 21.70
N ALA A 274 -2.13 -16.84 22.36
CA ALA A 274 -1.84 -16.72 23.78
C ALA A 274 -1.23 -15.34 24.12
N PHE A 275 -0.20 -14.97 23.37
CA PHE A 275 0.47 -13.68 23.56
C PHE A 275 -0.46 -12.48 23.31
N LEU A 276 -1.26 -12.51 22.24
CA LEU A 276 -2.22 -11.45 21.94
C LEU A 276 -3.28 -11.32 23.04
N ASN A 277 -3.78 -12.44 23.55
CA ASN A 277 -4.79 -12.47 24.58
C ASN A 277 -4.33 -11.81 25.89
N ASP A 278 -3.04 -11.90 26.25
CA ASP A 278 -2.49 -11.21 27.44
C ASP A 278 -2.62 -9.68 27.37
N TYR A 279 -2.70 -9.11 26.17
CA TYR A 279 -3.01 -7.70 25.95
C TYR A 279 -4.52 -7.47 25.85
N LEU A 280 -5.21 -8.30 25.06
CA LEU A 280 -6.62 -8.08 24.71
C LEU A 280 -7.61 -8.42 25.82
N ASN A 281 -7.27 -9.29 26.76
CA ASN A 281 -8.14 -9.70 27.85
C ASN A 281 -8.44 -8.58 28.87
N LYS A 282 -7.71 -7.46 28.80
CA LYS A 282 -7.90 -6.24 29.61
C LYS A 282 -8.99 -5.32 29.07
N TYR A 283 -9.54 -5.63 27.89
CA TYR A 283 -10.51 -4.81 27.19
C TYR A 283 -11.87 -5.49 27.14
N GLU A 284 -12.92 -4.70 27.26
CA GLU A 284 -14.29 -5.12 26.95
C GLU A 284 -14.70 -4.68 25.55
N GLN A 285 -15.66 -5.37 24.95
CA GLN A 285 -16.20 -4.98 23.66
C GLN A 285 -16.82 -3.59 23.73
N GLN A 286 -16.45 -2.73 22.79
CA GLN A 286 -17.10 -1.43 22.64
C GLN A 286 -18.54 -1.66 22.16
N LYS A 287 -19.51 -1.27 23.00
CA LYS A 287 -20.95 -1.44 22.72
C LYS A 287 -21.43 -0.64 21.50
N THR A 288 -20.73 0.45 21.17
CA THR A 288 -21.01 1.28 19.99
C THR A 288 -19.76 1.30 19.12
N LYS A 289 -19.84 0.74 17.90
CA LYS A 289 -18.82 0.96 16.86
C LYS A 289 -18.93 2.41 16.38
N VAL A 290 -18.38 3.36 17.13
CA VAL A 290 -18.41 4.80 16.81
C VAL A 290 -17.87 5.09 15.40
N ILE A 291 -17.03 4.20 14.87
CA ILE A 291 -16.23 4.40 13.66
C ILE A 291 -16.96 3.88 12.41
N SER A 292 -17.74 2.78 12.50
CA SER A 292 -18.40 2.23 11.30
C SER A 292 -19.54 3.11 10.78
N SER A 293 -20.02 4.07 11.58
CA SER A 293 -20.99 5.09 11.13
C SER A 293 -20.36 6.29 10.41
N ALA A 294 -19.03 6.43 10.42
CA ALA A 294 -18.35 7.59 9.83
C ALA A 294 -18.03 7.42 8.33
N LEU A 295 -17.90 6.17 7.85
CA LEU A 295 -17.65 5.85 6.45
C LEU A 295 -18.96 5.52 5.73
N VAL A 296 -19.42 6.46 4.93
CA VAL A 296 -20.60 6.34 4.08
C VAL A 296 -20.16 6.34 2.62
N GLU A 297 -20.84 5.55 1.79
CA GLU A 297 -20.62 5.58 0.34
C GLU A 297 -20.91 6.97 -0.22
N GLU A 298 -20.09 7.40 -1.17
CA GLU A 298 -20.19 8.72 -1.77
C GLU A 298 -21.50 8.84 -2.59
N PRO A 299 -22.37 9.81 -2.29
CA PRO A 299 -23.60 10.03 -3.05
C PRO A 299 -23.33 10.37 -4.52
N ARG A 300 -24.05 9.71 -5.43
CA ARG A 300 -23.89 9.93 -6.87
C ARG A 300 -24.26 11.35 -7.28
N TRP A 301 -23.42 11.97 -8.09
CA TRP A 301 -23.72 13.26 -8.68
C TRP A 301 -24.74 13.15 -9.82
N ASN A 302 -25.56 14.20 -9.96
CA ASN A 302 -26.49 14.34 -11.08
C ASN A 302 -25.82 14.92 -12.34
N LYS A 303 -24.65 15.55 -12.21
CA LYS A 303 -23.90 16.16 -13.30
C LYS A 303 -22.40 16.08 -13.04
N SER A 304 -21.62 16.03 -14.13
CA SER A 304 -20.17 16.11 -14.06
C SER A 304 -19.71 17.42 -13.42
N ARG A 305 -18.55 17.39 -12.78
CA ARG A 305 -17.90 18.56 -12.15
C ARG A 305 -16.51 18.77 -12.72
N SER A 306 -15.95 19.94 -12.50
CA SER A 306 -14.56 20.24 -12.84
C SER A 306 -13.83 20.91 -11.68
N VAL A 307 -12.52 20.69 -11.61
CA VAL A 307 -11.63 21.32 -10.64
C VAL A 307 -10.38 21.84 -11.35
N LYS A 308 -9.92 23.02 -10.93
CA LYS A 308 -8.66 23.61 -11.37
C LYS A 308 -7.65 23.50 -10.23
N ILE A 309 -6.49 22.97 -10.54
CA ILE A 309 -5.39 22.74 -9.59
C ILE A 309 -4.20 23.59 -10.04
N SER A 310 -3.48 24.14 -9.08
CA SER A 310 -2.20 24.81 -9.33
C SER A 310 -1.07 23.97 -8.76
N CYS A 311 0.07 23.92 -9.46
CA CYS A 311 1.29 23.31 -8.97
C CYS A 311 2.49 24.24 -9.13
N SER A 312 3.58 23.89 -8.44
CA SER A 312 4.88 24.53 -8.60
C SER A 312 5.43 24.31 -10.02
N PRO A 313 6.21 25.25 -10.57
CA PRO A 313 7.00 25.01 -11.77
C PRO A 313 7.89 23.77 -11.60
N GLN A 314 7.99 22.95 -12.65
CA GLN A 314 8.87 21.79 -12.68
C GLN A 314 10.32 22.24 -12.89
N SER A 315 11.28 21.57 -12.25
CA SER A 315 12.71 21.87 -12.44
C SER A 315 13.22 21.58 -13.85
N PHE A 316 12.50 20.74 -14.61
CA PHE A 316 12.80 20.41 -15.99
C PHE A 316 11.50 20.39 -16.78
N VAL A 317 11.38 21.31 -17.72
CA VAL A 317 10.24 21.39 -18.66
C VAL A 317 10.78 21.07 -20.04
N VAL A 318 10.29 19.98 -20.65
CA VAL A 318 10.71 19.55 -22.00
C VAL A 318 10.25 20.55 -23.05
N ASP A 319 9.02 21.02 -22.92
CA ASP A 319 8.38 21.96 -23.84
C ASP A 319 7.57 23.00 -23.01
N PRO A 320 7.99 24.27 -22.97
CA PRO A 320 7.33 25.33 -22.21
C PRO A 320 5.85 25.54 -22.55
N ASP A 321 5.43 25.21 -23.78
CA ASP A 321 4.05 25.33 -24.23
C ASP A 321 3.17 24.13 -23.82
N LYS A 322 3.78 23.11 -23.18
CA LYS A 322 3.16 21.85 -22.79
C LYS A 322 3.35 21.57 -21.30
N THR A 323 2.61 22.30 -20.48
CA THR A 323 2.73 22.28 -19.01
C THR A 323 1.42 21.93 -18.30
N THR A 324 0.38 21.58 -19.06
CA THR A 324 -0.94 21.29 -18.51
C THR A 324 -1.12 19.78 -18.30
N THR A 325 -1.71 19.41 -17.16
CA THR A 325 -2.19 18.04 -16.92
C THR A 325 -3.71 18.03 -16.90
N VAL A 326 -4.34 17.10 -17.59
CA VAL A 326 -5.79 16.89 -17.55
C VAL A 326 -6.12 15.42 -17.36
N SER A 327 -7.10 15.13 -16.50
CA SER A 327 -7.68 13.80 -16.38
C SER A 327 -9.19 13.89 -16.25
N VAL A 328 -9.83 12.78 -16.62
CA VAL A 328 -11.22 12.50 -16.33
C VAL A 328 -11.26 11.34 -15.34
N SER A 329 -11.87 11.59 -14.20
CA SER A 329 -11.95 10.67 -13.06
C SER A 329 -13.39 10.25 -12.82
N TYR A 330 -13.63 8.96 -12.63
CA TYR A 330 -14.95 8.37 -12.44
C TYR A 330 -15.03 7.70 -11.08
N LEU A 331 -16.09 7.99 -10.31
CA LEU A 331 -16.45 7.19 -9.14
C LEU A 331 -17.15 5.91 -9.62
N LEU A 332 -16.67 4.74 -9.22
CA LEU A 332 -17.18 3.43 -9.63
C LEU A 332 -17.93 2.74 -8.48
N GLY A 333 -17.92 1.41 -8.39
CA GLY A 333 -18.67 0.63 -7.40
C GLY A 333 -18.07 0.65 -5.99
N SER A 334 -18.78 0.11 -5.02
CA SER A 334 -18.30 -0.10 -3.65
C SER A 334 -17.29 -1.25 -3.61
N ILE A 335 -16.18 -1.10 -2.88
CA ILE A 335 -15.17 -2.16 -2.71
C ILE A 335 -15.73 -3.39 -1.97
N ARG A 336 -16.89 -3.23 -1.32
CA ARG A 336 -17.64 -4.30 -0.65
C ARG A 336 -18.20 -5.32 -1.63
N ASP A 337 -18.47 -4.93 -2.88
CA ASP A 337 -18.79 -5.89 -3.94
C ASP A 337 -17.48 -6.37 -4.59
N THR A 338 -16.98 -7.48 -4.06
CA THR A 338 -15.70 -8.07 -4.47
C THR A 338 -15.72 -8.57 -5.91
N TRP A 339 -16.86 -9.08 -6.39
CA TRP A 339 -17.00 -9.51 -7.77
C TRP A 339 -17.00 -8.33 -8.72
N GLU A 340 -17.80 -7.30 -8.41
CA GLU A 340 -17.87 -6.11 -9.23
C GLU A 340 -16.53 -5.38 -9.26
N THR A 341 -15.83 -5.31 -8.13
CA THR A 341 -14.46 -4.78 -8.03
C THR A 341 -13.49 -5.57 -8.92
N PHE A 342 -13.56 -6.91 -8.91
CA PHE A 342 -12.73 -7.75 -9.77
C PHE A 342 -13.01 -7.53 -11.27
N LEU A 343 -14.29 -7.45 -11.65
CA LEU A 343 -14.72 -7.18 -13.03
C LEU A 343 -14.26 -5.79 -13.50
N LEU A 344 -14.40 -4.78 -12.65
CA LEU A 344 -13.93 -3.42 -12.90
C LEU A 344 -12.42 -3.37 -13.07
N ASN A 345 -11.66 -4.09 -12.24
CA ASN A 345 -10.21 -4.19 -12.38
C ASN A 345 -9.82 -4.74 -13.76
N ILE A 346 -10.47 -5.81 -14.23
CA ILE A 346 -10.23 -6.37 -15.58
C ILE A 346 -10.54 -5.32 -16.66
N VAL A 347 -11.72 -4.69 -16.61
CA VAL A 347 -12.13 -3.71 -17.62
C VAL A 347 -11.17 -2.53 -17.66
N CYS A 348 -10.79 -1.99 -16.50
CA CYS A 348 -9.86 -0.88 -16.40
C CYS A 348 -8.45 -1.24 -16.91
N SER A 349 -7.94 -2.43 -16.57
CA SER A 349 -6.67 -2.93 -17.11
C SER A 349 -6.69 -3.03 -18.64
N LEU A 350 -7.77 -3.58 -19.22
CA LEU A 350 -7.92 -3.64 -20.68
C LEU A 350 -7.95 -2.25 -21.33
N LEU A 351 -8.42 -1.23 -20.61
CA LEU A 351 -8.51 0.14 -21.10
C LEU A 351 -7.15 0.85 -21.17
N VAL A 352 -6.20 0.56 -20.27
CA VAL A 352 -4.95 1.36 -20.14
C VAL A 352 -3.62 0.58 -20.06
N ASP A 353 -3.58 -0.69 -19.62
CA ASP A 353 -2.32 -1.32 -19.16
C ASP A 353 -1.34 -1.75 -20.27
N SER A 354 -1.74 -1.75 -21.54
CA SER A 354 -0.90 -2.23 -22.65
C SER A 354 -0.84 -1.24 -23.80
N GLU A 355 0.20 -1.35 -24.64
CA GLU A 355 0.30 -0.55 -25.87
C GLU A 355 -0.82 -0.85 -26.88
N LYS A 356 -1.48 -2.00 -26.72
CA LYS A 356 -2.66 -2.38 -27.50
C LYS A 356 -3.97 -1.80 -26.94
N SER A 357 -3.94 -1.30 -25.71
CA SER A 357 -5.13 -0.83 -25.00
C SER A 357 -5.75 0.41 -25.70
N PRO A 358 -7.08 0.57 -25.68
CA PRO A 358 -7.76 1.66 -26.38
C PRO A 358 -7.23 3.04 -26.03
N PHE A 359 -7.03 3.35 -24.74
CA PHE A 359 -6.51 4.67 -24.36
C PHE A 359 -5.04 4.85 -24.72
N TYR A 360 -4.24 3.80 -24.79
CA TYR A 360 -2.85 3.94 -25.22
C TYR A 360 -2.81 4.36 -26.70
N LYS A 361 -3.55 3.63 -27.54
CA LYS A 361 -3.67 3.93 -28.97
C LYS A 361 -4.23 5.33 -29.24
N LYS A 362 -5.17 5.78 -28.41
CA LYS A 362 -5.87 7.05 -28.63
C LYS A 362 -5.21 8.25 -27.93
N LEU A 363 -4.58 8.08 -26.78
CA LEU A 363 -4.01 9.20 -26.01
C LEU A 363 -2.49 9.30 -26.13
N ILE A 364 -1.78 8.17 -26.09
CA ILE A 364 -0.30 8.14 -26.05
C ILE A 364 0.29 8.19 -27.47
N ILE A 365 -0.14 7.31 -28.38
CA ILE A 365 0.41 7.24 -29.75
C ILE A 365 0.33 8.59 -30.50
N PRO A 366 -0.76 9.39 -30.40
CA PRO A 366 -0.82 10.68 -31.08
C PRO A 366 0.16 11.74 -30.56
N ASN A 367 0.86 11.47 -29.45
CA ASN A 367 1.89 12.32 -28.88
C ASN A 367 1.40 13.76 -28.56
N ILE A 368 0.16 13.87 -28.07
CA ILE A 368 -0.44 15.14 -27.62
C ILE A 368 0.27 15.60 -26.34
N GLY A 369 0.41 14.69 -25.38
CA GLY A 369 1.21 14.84 -24.17
C GLY A 369 2.32 13.80 -24.09
N THR A 370 3.16 13.88 -23.05
CA THR A 370 4.33 13.01 -22.88
C THR A 370 3.97 11.63 -22.35
N SER A 371 2.94 11.55 -21.50
CA SER A 371 2.50 10.32 -20.85
C SER A 371 1.09 10.50 -20.24
N TYR A 372 0.58 9.42 -19.64
CA TYR A 372 -0.66 9.47 -18.88
C TYR A 372 -0.60 10.45 -17.73
N SER A 373 -1.76 11.00 -17.33
CA SER A 373 -1.88 11.77 -16.09
C SER A 373 -1.57 10.91 -14.86
N PRO A 374 -1.19 11.51 -13.72
CA PRO A 374 -1.02 10.79 -12.45
C PRO A 374 -2.27 9.97 -12.08
N ASP A 375 -2.04 8.86 -11.38
CA ASP A 375 -3.06 7.90 -10.92
C ASP A 375 -3.93 7.25 -12.02
N THR A 376 -3.51 7.32 -13.29
CA THR A 376 -4.22 6.65 -14.40
C THR A 376 -4.39 5.15 -14.13
N GLY A 377 -5.61 4.65 -14.28
CA GLY A 377 -5.97 3.26 -14.02
C GLY A 377 -7.04 3.11 -12.94
N PHE A 378 -7.15 1.90 -12.40
CA PHE A 378 -8.15 1.53 -11.40
C PHE A 378 -7.67 1.81 -9.97
N GLY A 379 -8.46 2.60 -9.24
CA GLY A 379 -8.24 2.88 -7.81
C GLY A 379 -9.16 2.03 -6.94
N ARG A 380 -8.59 1.34 -5.95
CA ARG A 380 -9.33 0.53 -4.95
C ARG A 380 -8.89 0.81 -3.51
N ASN A 381 -8.37 2.01 -3.28
CA ASN A 381 -7.78 2.38 -1.99
C ASN A 381 -8.80 2.99 -1.02
N THR A 382 -10.05 3.16 -1.47
CA THR A 382 -11.17 3.82 -0.79
C THR A 382 -12.43 2.95 -0.85
N LEU A 383 -13.44 3.28 -0.04
CA LEU A 383 -14.72 2.56 0.03
C LEU A 383 -15.42 2.47 -1.32
N ASN A 384 -15.42 3.56 -2.09
CA ASN A 384 -15.81 3.53 -3.49
C ASN A 384 -14.56 3.45 -4.36
N THR A 385 -14.55 2.53 -5.30
CA THR A 385 -13.50 2.38 -6.30
C THR A 385 -13.54 3.52 -7.31
N THR A 386 -12.44 3.79 -7.99
CA THR A 386 -12.29 4.90 -8.94
C THR A 386 -11.60 4.45 -10.22
N PHE A 387 -11.74 5.24 -11.28
CA PHE A 387 -10.90 5.11 -12.47
C PHE A 387 -10.50 6.48 -12.97
N HIS A 388 -9.23 6.63 -13.32
CA HIS A 388 -8.67 7.88 -13.80
C HIS A 388 -8.02 7.65 -15.16
N VAL A 389 -8.19 8.59 -16.10
CA VAL A 389 -7.48 8.57 -17.38
C VAL A 389 -7.29 9.98 -17.90
N GLY A 390 -6.12 10.26 -18.46
CA GLY A 390 -5.75 11.60 -18.88
C GLY A 390 -4.36 11.67 -19.47
N LEU A 391 -3.88 12.89 -19.70
CA LEU A 391 -2.52 13.17 -20.19
C LEU A 391 -1.87 14.26 -19.33
N GLN A 392 -0.56 14.17 -19.20
CA GLN A 392 0.29 15.25 -18.70
C GLN A 392 1.13 15.85 -19.82
N ASP A 393 1.67 17.04 -19.56
CA ASP A 393 2.46 17.84 -20.48
C ASP A 393 1.74 18.06 -21.83
N ILE A 394 0.50 18.54 -21.76
CA ILE A 394 -0.26 18.98 -22.94
C ILE A 394 -0.29 20.50 -23.02
N SER A 395 -0.54 21.01 -24.23
CA SER A 395 -0.84 22.43 -24.42
C SER A 395 -2.21 22.79 -23.85
N LYS A 396 -2.35 23.99 -23.30
CA LYS A 396 -3.62 24.48 -22.72
C LYS A 396 -4.81 24.39 -23.70
N GLY A 397 -4.55 24.57 -24.99
CA GLY A 397 -5.56 24.47 -26.06
C GLY A 397 -6.03 23.05 -26.37
N ASP A 398 -5.30 22.01 -25.95
CA ASP A 398 -5.65 20.60 -26.23
C ASP A 398 -6.52 19.98 -25.12
N VAL A 399 -6.85 20.69 -24.04
CA VAL A 399 -7.63 20.16 -22.90
C VAL A 399 -8.97 19.57 -23.36
N ASP A 400 -9.77 20.34 -24.09
CA ASP A 400 -11.09 19.89 -24.56
C ASP A 400 -10.96 18.75 -25.59
N ARG A 401 -9.89 18.76 -26.38
CA ARG A 401 -9.58 17.69 -27.33
C ARG A 401 -9.32 16.38 -26.60
N VAL A 402 -8.52 16.39 -25.54
CA VAL A 402 -8.24 15.19 -24.73
C VAL A 402 -9.51 14.66 -24.05
N ILE A 403 -10.33 15.53 -23.46
CA ILE A 403 -11.61 15.14 -22.84
C ILE A 403 -12.53 14.48 -23.87
N LYS A 404 -12.64 15.06 -25.08
CA LYS A 404 -13.42 14.49 -26.17
C LYS A 404 -12.88 13.12 -26.59
N MET A 405 -11.56 12.99 -26.73
CA MET A 405 -10.92 11.72 -27.10
C MET A 405 -11.19 10.63 -26.05
N ILE A 406 -11.27 10.98 -24.76
CA ILE A 406 -11.65 10.05 -23.70
C ILE A 406 -13.09 9.56 -23.89
N ASP A 407 -14.03 10.50 -24.08
CA ASP A 407 -15.45 10.17 -24.26
C ASP A 407 -15.69 9.35 -25.55
N ASP A 408 -15.05 9.74 -26.67
CA ASP A 408 -15.11 9.00 -27.93
C ASP A 408 -14.55 7.56 -27.79
N THR A 409 -13.47 7.39 -27.02
CA THR A 409 -12.86 6.07 -26.80
C THR A 409 -13.80 5.15 -26.02
N PHE A 410 -14.46 5.66 -24.97
CA PHE A 410 -15.47 4.86 -24.26
C PHE A 410 -16.66 4.49 -25.15
N GLN A 411 -17.12 5.39 -26.02
CA GLN A 411 -18.19 5.08 -26.98
C GLN A 411 -17.76 3.98 -27.96
N GLU A 412 -16.52 4.05 -28.46
CA GLU A 412 -15.95 3.04 -29.35
C GLU A 412 -15.87 1.67 -28.66
N VAL A 413 -15.33 1.62 -27.45
CA VAL A 413 -15.19 0.38 -26.66
C VAL A 413 -16.55 -0.21 -26.29
N ALA A 414 -17.54 0.60 -25.90
CA ALA A 414 -18.89 0.12 -25.61
C ALA A 414 -19.57 -0.51 -26.84
N LYS A 415 -19.25 -0.03 -28.04
CA LYS A 415 -19.79 -0.55 -29.30
C LYS A 415 -19.04 -1.79 -29.79
N GLN A 416 -17.71 -1.76 -29.76
CA GLN A 416 -16.85 -2.76 -30.42
C GLN A 416 -16.35 -3.84 -29.46
N GLY A 417 -16.24 -3.54 -28.16
CA GLY A 417 -15.62 -4.41 -27.17
C GLY A 417 -14.10 -4.40 -27.22
N PHE A 418 -13.51 -5.48 -26.71
CA PHE A 418 -12.07 -5.71 -26.67
C PHE A 418 -11.69 -6.88 -27.56
N GLU A 419 -10.47 -6.89 -28.09
CA GLU A 419 -9.99 -8.03 -28.85
C GLU A 419 -9.79 -9.24 -27.92
N GLN A 420 -10.25 -10.42 -28.33
CA GLN A 420 -10.14 -11.65 -27.53
C GLN A 420 -8.70 -11.93 -27.09
N SER A 421 -7.72 -11.66 -27.96
CA SER A 421 -6.30 -11.87 -27.63
C SER A 421 -5.80 -11.00 -26.47
N GLN A 422 -6.39 -9.81 -26.26
CA GLN A 422 -6.06 -8.94 -25.13
C GLN A 422 -6.67 -9.46 -23.83
N ILE A 423 -7.91 -9.96 -23.91
CA ILE A 423 -8.58 -10.60 -22.78
C ILE A 423 -7.79 -11.84 -22.34
N ASP A 424 -7.42 -12.70 -23.28
CA ASP A 424 -6.64 -13.92 -23.01
C ASP A 424 -5.26 -13.59 -22.40
N ALA A 425 -4.58 -12.56 -22.93
CA ALA A 425 -3.28 -12.13 -22.41
C ALA A 425 -3.38 -11.59 -20.98
N LEU A 426 -4.41 -10.80 -20.67
CA LEU A 426 -4.63 -10.26 -19.33
C LEU A 426 -4.96 -11.37 -18.32
N ILE A 427 -5.85 -12.30 -18.68
CA ILE A 427 -6.16 -13.48 -17.84
C ILE A 427 -4.88 -14.26 -17.57
N HIS A 428 -4.07 -14.51 -18.61
CA HIS A 428 -2.81 -15.23 -18.46
C HIS A 428 -1.83 -14.51 -17.53
N GLN A 429 -1.78 -13.18 -17.58
CA GLN A 429 -0.98 -12.37 -16.66
C GLN A 429 -1.43 -12.53 -15.20
N PHE A 430 -2.74 -12.57 -14.94
CA PHE A 430 -3.27 -12.88 -13.60
C PHE A 430 -2.87 -14.29 -13.15
N GLU A 431 -2.98 -15.30 -14.03
CA GLU A 431 -2.56 -16.68 -13.71
C GLU A 431 -1.08 -16.78 -13.35
N ILE A 432 -0.21 -16.07 -14.07
CA ILE A 432 1.23 -16.00 -13.76
C ILE A 432 1.45 -15.32 -12.39
N SER A 433 0.75 -14.21 -12.14
CA SER A 433 0.86 -13.45 -10.89
C SER A 433 0.50 -14.31 -9.67
N ILE A 434 -0.57 -15.12 -9.76
CA ILE A 434 -0.98 -16.06 -8.71
C ILE A 434 0.09 -17.12 -8.45
N LYS A 435 0.73 -17.62 -9.51
CA LYS A 435 1.73 -18.68 -9.39
C LYS A 435 3.06 -18.18 -8.86
N HIS A 436 3.40 -16.91 -9.11
CA HIS A 436 4.66 -16.31 -8.71
C HIS A 436 4.94 -16.46 -7.20
N GLN A 437 6.10 -17.01 -6.86
CA GLN A 437 6.53 -17.17 -5.48
C GLN A 437 7.34 -15.94 -5.04
N ASP A 438 6.80 -15.20 -4.09
CA ASP A 438 7.38 -13.97 -3.55
C ASP A 438 7.83 -14.17 -2.10
N GLU A 439 9.04 -13.71 -1.76
CA GLU A 439 9.61 -13.80 -0.40
C GLU A 439 8.90 -12.92 0.63
N ASN A 440 8.17 -11.89 0.16
CA ASN A 440 7.37 -10.97 0.95
C ASN A 440 5.86 -11.23 0.74
N PHE A 441 5.48 -12.46 0.38
CA PHE A 441 4.08 -12.81 0.13
C PHE A 441 3.15 -12.43 1.28
N GLY A 442 3.55 -12.65 2.54
CA GLY A 442 2.74 -12.28 3.70
C GLY A 442 2.41 -10.79 3.76
N LEU A 443 3.38 -9.91 3.45
CA LEU A 443 3.20 -8.47 3.38
C LEU A 443 2.27 -8.08 2.22
N LYS A 444 2.48 -8.69 1.04
CA LYS A 444 1.61 -8.47 -0.12
C LYS A 444 0.18 -8.96 0.12
N ALA A 445 0.00 -10.05 0.85
CA ALA A 445 -1.30 -10.60 1.19
C ALA A 445 -2.09 -9.64 2.07
N ILE A 446 -1.52 -9.14 3.18
CA ILE A 446 -2.22 -8.15 4.02
C ILE A 446 -2.51 -6.85 3.28
N LEU A 447 -1.54 -6.31 2.53
CA LEU A 447 -1.75 -5.10 1.72
C LEU A 447 -2.81 -5.31 0.62
N GLY A 448 -2.95 -6.53 0.12
CA GLY A 448 -3.94 -6.88 -0.89
C GLY A 448 -5.37 -7.00 -0.36
N VAL A 449 -5.56 -7.34 0.93
CA VAL A 449 -6.89 -7.56 1.53
C VAL A 449 -7.33 -6.45 2.48
N ILE A 450 -6.41 -5.63 3.01
CA ILE A 450 -6.75 -4.65 4.05
C ILE A 450 -7.81 -3.64 3.59
N TYR A 451 -7.74 -3.19 2.33
CA TYR A 451 -8.68 -2.22 1.79
C TYR A 451 -10.12 -2.72 1.78
N SER A 452 -10.38 -3.98 1.45
CA SER A 452 -11.76 -4.52 1.53
C SER A 452 -12.11 -4.88 2.98
N TRP A 453 -11.15 -5.41 3.74
CA TRP A 453 -11.37 -5.90 5.09
C TRP A 453 -11.74 -4.80 6.08
N ILE A 454 -11.11 -3.63 5.99
CA ILE A 454 -11.43 -2.50 6.86
C ILE A 454 -12.84 -1.96 6.62
N HIS A 455 -13.39 -2.20 5.42
CA HIS A 455 -14.75 -1.86 5.03
C HIS A 455 -15.77 -2.97 5.31
N ASP A 456 -15.43 -3.90 6.23
CA ASP A 456 -16.26 -5.03 6.66
C ASP A 456 -16.57 -6.05 5.56
N THR A 457 -15.70 -6.14 4.54
CA THR A 457 -15.75 -7.21 3.53
C THR A 457 -14.99 -8.44 4.02
N ASP A 458 -15.36 -9.63 3.55
CA ASP A 458 -14.60 -10.84 3.89
C ASP A 458 -13.18 -10.78 3.29
N PRO A 459 -12.13 -10.80 4.11
CA PRO A 459 -10.76 -10.78 3.62
C PRO A 459 -10.33 -12.10 2.96
N ILE A 460 -10.97 -13.23 3.28
CA ILE A 460 -10.67 -14.53 2.66
C ILE A 460 -11.08 -14.52 1.19
N ASP A 461 -12.18 -13.83 0.84
CA ASP A 461 -12.60 -13.65 -0.54
C ASP A 461 -11.49 -13.01 -1.38
N GLY A 462 -10.73 -12.06 -0.84
CA GLY A 462 -9.60 -11.42 -1.52
C GLY A 462 -8.42 -12.36 -1.82
N LEU A 463 -8.33 -13.50 -1.13
CA LEU A 463 -7.31 -14.53 -1.34
C LEU A 463 -7.75 -15.59 -2.36
N GLN A 464 -9.04 -15.69 -2.68
CA GLN A 464 -9.59 -16.72 -3.59
C GLN A 464 -9.64 -16.23 -5.04
N VAL A 465 -8.48 -15.94 -5.65
CA VAL A 465 -8.44 -15.36 -7.00
C VAL A 465 -8.99 -16.33 -8.05
N THR A 466 -8.77 -17.64 -7.88
CA THR A 466 -9.24 -18.66 -8.84
C THR A 466 -10.76 -18.67 -8.96
N LYS A 467 -11.48 -18.50 -7.84
CA LYS A 467 -12.94 -18.39 -7.78
C LYS A 467 -13.47 -17.29 -8.71
N TYR A 468 -12.82 -16.12 -8.70
CA TYR A 468 -13.24 -15.01 -9.56
C TYR A 468 -12.85 -15.22 -11.03
N LEU A 469 -11.69 -15.80 -11.31
CA LEU A 469 -11.29 -16.16 -12.68
C LEU A 469 -12.23 -17.18 -13.31
N GLU A 470 -12.64 -18.21 -12.56
CA GLU A 470 -13.62 -19.21 -13.02
C GLU A 470 -14.99 -18.57 -13.28
N ARG A 471 -15.44 -17.70 -12.38
CA ARG A 471 -16.68 -16.95 -12.56
C ARG A 471 -16.62 -16.07 -13.81
N PHE A 472 -15.52 -15.34 -14.00
CA PHE A 472 -15.31 -14.51 -15.18
C PHE A 472 -15.33 -15.31 -16.48
N ASN A 473 -14.59 -16.40 -16.53
CA ASN A 473 -14.55 -17.29 -17.70
C ASN A 473 -15.92 -17.89 -18.03
N LYS A 474 -16.77 -18.12 -17.02
CA LYS A 474 -18.15 -18.56 -17.22
C LYS A 474 -19.03 -17.42 -17.74
N GLU A 475 -19.00 -16.27 -17.08
CA GLU A 475 -19.89 -15.14 -17.41
C GLU A 475 -19.60 -14.57 -18.79
N ILE A 476 -18.33 -14.43 -19.20
CA ILE A 476 -17.98 -13.91 -20.53
C ILE A 476 -18.40 -14.84 -21.68
N LYS A 477 -18.47 -16.16 -21.43
CA LYS A 477 -19.00 -17.13 -22.40
C LYS A 477 -20.52 -17.04 -22.53
N THR A 478 -21.22 -16.76 -21.42
CA THR A 478 -22.68 -16.65 -21.41
C THR A 478 -23.18 -15.29 -21.88
N ASN A 479 -22.42 -14.23 -21.60
CA ASN A 479 -22.71 -12.86 -22.02
C ASN A 479 -21.49 -12.26 -22.74
N PRO A 480 -21.42 -12.37 -24.08
CA PRO A 480 -20.34 -11.79 -24.87
C PRO A 480 -20.25 -10.25 -24.80
N ARG A 481 -21.29 -9.57 -24.28
CA ARG A 481 -21.30 -8.11 -24.09
C ARG A 481 -20.99 -7.67 -22.67
N LEU A 482 -20.63 -8.58 -21.76
CA LEU A 482 -20.38 -8.29 -20.34
C LEU A 482 -19.44 -7.10 -20.13
N LEU A 483 -18.31 -7.07 -20.86
CA LEU A 483 -17.31 -6.00 -20.74
C LEU A 483 -17.84 -4.67 -21.30
N GLN A 484 -18.51 -4.71 -22.45
CA GLN A 484 -19.15 -3.53 -23.05
C GLN A 484 -20.23 -2.94 -22.15
N GLU A 485 -21.10 -3.78 -21.57
CA GLU A 485 -22.15 -3.38 -20.64
C GLU A 485 -21.57 -2.76 -19.37
N THR A 486 -20.44 -3.30 -18.89
CA THR A 486 -19.70 -2.72 -17.77
C THR A 486 -19.19 -1.32 -18.13
N VAL A 487 -18.62 -1.15 -19.33
CA VAL A 487 -18.16 0.16 -19.81
C VAL A 487 -19.32 1.16 -19.95
N GLU A 488 -20.45 0.72 -20.50
CA GLU A 488 -21.66 1.54 -20.62
C GLU A 488 -22.17 2.00 -19.25
N LYS A 489 -22.27 1.06 -18.27
CA LYS A 489 -22.76 1.33 -16.92
C LYS A 489 -21.87 2.34 -16.19
N TYR A 490 -20.56 2.12 -16.24
CA TYR A 490 -19.61 2.80 -15.35
C TYR A 490 -18.97 4.06 -15.91
N PHE A 491 -18.96 4.23 -17.24
CA PHE A 491 -18.30 5.37 -17.89
C PHE A 491 -19.25 6.21 -18.74
N LEU A 492 -20.14 5.58 -19.53
CA LEU A 492 -21.05 6.33 -20.42
C LEU A 492 -22.31 6.85 -19.71
N LYS A 493 -22.87 6.06 -18.78
CA LYS A 493 -24.10 6.41 -18.02
C LYS A 493 -23.79 7.02 -16.64
N ASN A 494 -22.51 7.24 -16.33
CA ASN A 494 -22.07 7.70 -15.02
C ASN A 494 -21.85 9.22 -14.99
N ASN A 495 -22.75 9.92 -14.29
CA ASN A 495 -22.65 11.37 -14.10
C ASN A 495 -21.66 11.78 -13.01
N HIS A 496 -21.16 10.83 -12.21
CA HIS A 496 -20.13 11.08 -11.18
C HIS A 496 -18.73 11.09 -11.81
N LYS A 497 -18.56 12.04 -12.74
CA LYS A 497 -17.36 12.30 -13.54
C LYS A 497 -16.76 13.63 -13.11
N LEU A 498 -15.49 13.64 -12.76
CA LEU A 498 -14.70 14.82 -12.43
C LEU A 498 -13.66 15.08 -13.53
N ILE A 499 -13.65 16.30 -14.07
CA ILE A 499 -12.60 16.78 -14.97
C ILE A 499 -11.61 17.60 -14.15
N ALA A 500 -10.38 17.13 -14.00
CA ALA A 500 -9.36 17.81 -13.23
C ALA A 500 -8.27 18.36 -14.16
N THR A 501 -8.05 19.67 -14.12
CA THR A 501 -7.02 20.35 -14.92
C THR A 501 -6.01 21.03 -13.99
N MET A 502 -4.74 20.69 -14.14
CA MET A 502 -3.65 21.29 -13.38
C MET A 502 -2.76 22.13 -14.28
N ASN A 503 -2.42 23.33 -13.81
CA ASN A 503 -1.52 24.26 -14.49
C ASN A 503 -0.43 24.74 -13.53
N ILE A 504 0.72 25.11 -14.11
CA ILE A 504 1.79 25.79 -13.37
C ILE A 504 1.31 27.17 -12.90
N ASP A 505 1.61 27.49 -11.65
CA ASP A 505 1.53 28.82 -11.07
C ASP A 505 2.95 29.26 -10.68
N GLU A 506 3.52 30.22 -11.41
CA GLU A 506 4.90 30.71 -11.19
C GLU A 506 5.10 31.27 -9.77
N GLU A 507 4.02 31.71 -9.12
CA GLU A 507 4.05 32.26 -7.77
C GLU A 507 3.69 31.19 -6.71
N TYR A 508 3.53 29.91 -7.08
CA TYR A 508 3.05 28.86 -6.18
C TYR A 508 3.89 28.74 -4.90
N ALA A 509 5.21 28.65 -5.05
CA ALA A 509 6.15 28.51 -3.94
C ALA A 509 6.13 29.75 -3.04
N GLU A 510 6.06 30.94 -3.62
CA GLU A 510 6.01 32.20 -2.88
C GLU A 510 4.68 32.36 -2.13
N LYS A 511 3.54 32.04 -2.75
CA LYS A 511 2.22 32.02 -2.11
C LYS A 511 2.20 31.06 -0.92
N LYS A 512 2.78 29.85 -1.08
CA LYS A 512 2.90 28.88 0.02
C LYS A 512 3.77 29.41 1.16
N LYS A 513 4.92 30.00 0.85
CA LYS A 513 5.82 30.61 1.85
C LYS A 513 5.14 31.77 2.60
N GLN A 514 4.40 32.63 1.90
CA GLN A 514 3.66 33.74 2.50
C GLN A 514 2.56 33.24 3.44
N LYS A 515 1.79 32.22 3.02
CA LYS A 515 0.78 31.59 3.89
C LYS A 515 1.39 30.96 5.14
N GLU A 516 2.51 30.26 5.00
CA GLU A 516 3.23 29.68 6.16
C GLU A 516 3.70 30.78 7.12
N ALA A 517 4.25 31.89 6.60
CA ALA A 517 4.66 33.03 7.41
C ALA A 517 3.47 33.69 8.13
N GLN A 518 2.33 33.87 7.44
CA GLN A 518 1.10 34.39 8.02
C GLN A 518 0.57 33.48 9.13
N LEU A 519 0.54 32.17 8.88
CA LEU A 519 0.12 31.18 9.87
C LEU A 519 1.04 31.19 11.10
N CYS A 520 2.36 31.23 10.90
CA CYS A 520 3.32 31.35 11.98
C CYS A 520 3.07 32.61 12.83
N GLN A 521 2.89 33.77 12.18
CA GLN A 521 2.59 35.02 12.88
C GLN A 521 1.27 34.96 13.66
N GLN A 522 0.23 34.36 13.08
CA GLN A 522 -1.06 34.15 13.75
C GLN A 522 -0.90 33.28 15.00
N LEU A 523 -0.20 32.15 14.91
CA LEU A 523 0.04 31.26 16.04
C LEU A 523 0.88 31.95 17.14
N ILE A 524 1.90 32.71 16.76
CA ILE A 524 2.70 33.51 17.71
C ILE A 524 1.84 34.56 18.41
N SER A 525 0.89 35.18 17.70
CA SER A 525 0.00 36.20 18.30
C SER A 525 -1.00 35.63 19.30
N GLN A 526 -1.35 34.34 19.16
CA GLN A 526 -2.22 33.60 20.09
C GLN A 526 -1.46 33.09 21.32
N CYS A 527 -0.12 33.11 21.31
CA CYS A 527 0.69 32.68 22.44
C CYS A 527 0.74 33.80 23.49
N GLU A 528 0.15 33.55 24.66
CA GLU A 528 0.16 34.49 25.80
C GLU A 528 1.58 34.79 26.31
N ASN A 529 2.49 33.80 26.21
CA ASN A 529 3.86 33.93 26.67
C ASN A 529 4.86 33.35 25.67
N LYS A 530 5.56 34.22 24.91
CA LYS A 530 6.62 33.81 23.98
C LYS A 530 7.82 33.16 24.66
N GLN A 531 8.07 33.48 25.94
CA GLN A 531 9.13 32.83 26.72
C GLN A 531 8.89 31.32 26.84
N LEU A 532 7.63 30.88 26.89
CA LEU A 532 7.28 29.47 26.98
C LEU A 532 7.69 28.69 25.71
N ILE A 533 7.70 29.34 24.53
CA ILE A 533 8.17 28.73 23.28
C ILE A 533 9.67 28.42 23.39
N TYR A 534 10.45 29.38 23.89
CA TYR A 534 11.88 29.22 24.12
C TYR A 534 12.17 28.12 25.16
N GLU A 535 11.48 28.15 26.30
CA GLU A 535 11.63 27.14 27.36
C GLU A 535 11.29 25.73 26.90
N LYS A 536 10.18 25.56 26.16
CA LYS A 536 9.81 24.25 25.58
C LYS A 536 10.82 23.80 24.52
N GLY A 537 11.38 24.71 23.72
CA GLY A 537 12.43 24.40 22.75
C GLY A 537 13.69 23.84 23.42
N LEU A 538 14.17 24.51 24.48
CA LEU A 538 15.32 24.05 25.26
C LEU A 538 15.06 22.70 25.95
N GLU A 539 13.88 22.52 26.54
CA GLU A 539 13.52 21.26 27.19
C GLU A 539 13.42 20.11 26.18
N LEU A 540 12.87 20.35 24.98
CA LEU A 540 12.88 19.37 23.90
C LEU A 540 14.30 18.98 23.50
N GLN A 541 15.17 19.97 23.25
CA GLN A 541 16.57 19.73 22.87
C GLN A 541 17.33 18.93 23.95
N LYS A 542 17.08 19.24 25.23
CA LYS A 542 17.61 18.50 26.36
C LYS A 542 17.13 17.06 26.39
N ARG A 543 15.83 16.82 26.17
CA ARG A 543 15.25 15.46 26.08
C ARG A 543 15.82 14.66 24.91
N GLN A 544 16.01 15.32 23.77
CA GLN A 544 16.61 14.69 22.58
C GLN A 544 18.05 14.24 22.81
N SER A 545 18.79 15.01 23.61
CA SER A 545 20.20 14.75 23.96
C SER A 545 20.35 13.85 25.20
N ALA A 546 19.27 13.56 25.91
CA ALA A 546 19.32 12.79 27.15
C ALA A 546 19.66 11.32 26.86
N THR A 547 20.57 10.76 27.65
CA THR A 547 20.84 9.32 27.62
C THR A 547 19.62 8.55 28.13
N GLN A 548 19.15 7.60 27.34
CA GLN A 548 17.95 6.80 27.63
C GLN A 548 18.36 5.41 28.10
N ASN A 549 17.64 4.86 29.08
CA ASN A 549 17.76 3.44 29.39
C ASN A 549 17.10 2.61 28.28
N VAL A 550 17.91 1.93 27.47
CA VAL A 550 17.45 1.07 26.37
C VAL A 550 17.36 -0.40 26.75
N ASP A 551 17.78 -0.77 27.96
CA ASP A 551 17.75 -2.16 28.45
C ASP A 551 16.32 -2.66 28.70
N VAL A 552 15.36 -1.73 28.77
CA VAL A 552 13.92 -2.05 28.82
C VAL A 552 13.41 -2.69 27.53
N LEU A 553 14.08 -2.46 26.40
CA LEU A 553 13.70 -3.04 25.11
C LEU A 553 14.18 -4.49 25.00
N PRO A 554 13.41 -5.39 24.38
CA PRO A 554 13.90 -6.71 24.06
C PRO A 554 15.07 -6.63 23.06
N THR A 555 15.93 -7.64 23.05
CA THR A 555 16.99 -7.77 22.05
C THR A 555 17.25 -9.22 21.72
N LEU A 556 17.65 -9.45 20.48
CA LEU A 556 18.33 -10.67 20.11
C LEU A 556 19.77 -10.67 20.66
N SER A 557 20.32 -11.87 20.73
CA SER A 557 21.71 -12.16 21.09
C SER A 557 22.43 -12.76 19.90
N ILE A 558 23.77 -12.76 19.92
CA ILE A 558 24.56 -13.37 18.85
C ILE A 558 24.29 -14.87 18.69
N THR A 559 23.79 -15.53 19.73
CA THR A 559 23.39 -16.95 19.69
C THR A 559 22.07 -17.19 18.98
N ASP A 560 21.26 -16.15 18.76
CA ASP A 560 20.00 -16.23 18.02
C ASP A 560 20.22 -16.16 16.48
N ILE A 561 21.46 -15.90 16.03
CA ILE A 561 21.85 -15.85 14.62
C ILE A 561 22.30 -17.24 14.18
N ASP A 562 21.75 -17.75 13.08
CA ASP A 562 22.19 -19.03 12.51
C ASP A 562 23.66 -18.91 12.05
N LYS A 563 24.52 -19.78 12.58
CA LYS A 563 25.95 -19.81 12.24
C LYS A 563 26.22 -20.37 10.84
N LYS A 564 25.22 -21.01 10.22
CA LYS A 564 25.35 -21.65 8.91
C LYS A 564 24.55 -20.89 7.85
N VAL A 565 25.24 -20.51 6.78
CA VAL A 565 24.56 -19.98 5.58
C VAL A 565 24.02 -21.16 4.77
N VAL A 566 22.72 -21.12 4.45
CA VAL A 566 22.09 -22.09 3.56
C VAL A 566 22.65 -21.92 2.15
N ARG A 567 23.39 -22.92 1.65
CA ARG A 567 23.87 -22.93 0.26
C ARG A 567 22.88 -23.68 -0.62
N ILE A 568 22.35 -23.00 -1.63
CA ILE A 568 21.46 -23.61 -2.61
C ILE A 568 22.29 -24.41 -3.62
N PRO A 569 21.97 -25.70 -3.86
CA PRO A 569 22.67 -26.49 -4.85
C PRO A 569 22.42 -25.94 -6.25
N ILE A 570 23.49 -25.79 -7.01
CA ILE A 570 23.47 -25.30 -8.38
C ILE A 570 24.05 -26.41 -9.27
N ILE A 571 23.33 -26.74 -10.33
CA ILE A 571 23.80 -27.65 -11.37
C ILE A 571 24.43 -26.79 -12.47
N GLN A 572 25.73 -26.96 -12.66
CA GLN A 572 26.45 -26.32 -13.76
C GLN A 572 26.39 -27.19 -15.01
N GLY A 573 26.24 -26.57 -16.17
CA GLY A 573 26.22 -27.23 -17.46
C GLY A 573 26.73 -26.31 -18.57
N GLN A 574 26.72 -26.83 -19.79
CA GLN A 574 27.15 -26.10 -20.98
C GLN A 574 26.27 -26.48 -22.17
N ILE A 575 25.82 -25.48 -22.93
CA ILE A 575 25.11 -25.66 -24.21
C ILE A 575 25.94 -24.98 -25.28
N GLY A 576 26.57 -25.77 -26.17
CA GLY A 576 27.54 -25.24 -27.13
C GLY A 576 28.73 -24.60 -26.41
N ASN A 577 28.94 -23.30 -26.61
CA ASN A 577 29.98 -22.52 -25.95
C ASN A 577 29.47 -21.68 -24.77
N THR A 578 28.19 -21.85 -24.39
CA THR A 578 27.55 -21.05 -23.35
C THR A 578 27.43 -21.84 -22.05
N TYR A 579 27.95 -21.28 -20.96
CA TYR A 579 27.75 -21.82 -19.62
C TYR A 579 26.30 -21.66 -19.19
N VAL A 580 25.73 -22.72 -18.60
CA VAL A 580 24.36 -22.75 -18.12
C VAL A 580 24.36 -23.07 -16.64
N GLN A 581 23.56 -22.32 -15.89
CA GLN A 581 23.29 -22.57 -14.49
C GLN A 581 21.84 -23.03 -14.33
N LEU A 582 21.64 -24.24 -13.80
CA LEU A 582 20.32 -24.74 -13.44
C LEU A 582 20.18 -24.78 -11.92
N CYS A 583 19.08 -24.21 -11.42
CA CYS A 583 18.76 -24.16 -9.99
C CYS A 583 17.33 -24.69 -9.81
N GLU A 584 17.20 -25.94 -9.37
CA GLU A 584 15.89 -26.56 -9.13
C GLU A 584 15.29 -26.02 -7.83
N GLN A 585 14.12 -25.38 -7.92
CA GLN A 585 13.45 -24.72 -6.79
C GLN A 585 11.92 -24.96 -6.86
N PRO A 586 11.18 -24.85 -5.74
CA PRO A 586 9.73 -25.01 -5.72
C PRO A 586 8.99 -23.77 -6.27
N THR A 587 9.15 -23.51 -7.57
CA THR A 587 8.70 -22.30 -8.28
C THR A 587 7.19 -22.27 -8.61
N ASN A 588 6.41 -23.23 -8.11
CA ASN A 588 4.97 -23.34 -8.40
C ASN A 588 4.65 -23.38 -9.91
N GLY A 589 5.45 -24.14 -10.67
CA GLY A 589 5.25 -24.34 -12.11
C GLY A 589 5.77 -23.22 -13.01
N ILE A 590 6.49 -22.23 -12.45
CA ILE A 590 7.13 -21.17 -13.23
C ILE A 590 8.59 -21.52 -13.54
N THR A 591 9.04 -21.23 -14.76
CA THR A 591 10.45 -21.30 -15.13
C THR A 591 11.02 -19.89 -15.24
N TYR A 592 12.06 -19.60 -14.48
CA TYR A 592 12.77 -18.33 -14.53
C TYR A 592 14.00 -18.45 -15.44
N PHE A 593 13.99 -17.72 -16.55
CA PHE A 593 15.11 -17.68 -17.48
C PHE A 593 15.85 -16.34 -17.37
N ARG A 594 17.19 -16.40 -17.30
CA ARG A 594 18.07 -15.23 -17.31
C ARG A 594 19.22 -15.50 -18.28
N CYS A 595 19.55 -14.52 -19.11
CA CYS A 595 20.73 -14.53 -19.96
C CYS A 595 21.61 -13.34 -19.59
N LEU A 596 22.92 -13.56 -19.47
CA LEU A 596 23.90 -12.54 -19.14
C LEU A 596 24.76 -12.30 -20.38
N LEU A 597 24.62 -11.13 -20.98
CA LEU A 597 25.45 -10.70 -22.11
C LEU A 597 26.62 -9.86 -21.57
N ASN A 598 27.85 -10.26 -21.89
CA ASN A 598 29.02 -9.45 -21.58
C ASN A 598 29.10 -8.27 -22.56
N THR A 599 29.19 -7.04 -22.04
CA THR A 599 29.27 -5.80 -22.83
C THR A 599 30.69 -5.21 -22.88
N PHE A 600 31.72 -5.99 -22.52
CA PHE A 600 33.11 -5.54 -22.50
C PHE A 600 33.58 -4.97 -23.84
N ASP A 601 33.25 -5.64 -24.95
CA ASP A 601 33.66 -5.24 -26.31
C ASP A 601 32.81 -4.10 -26.90
N LEU A 602 31.79 -3.62 -26.16
CA LEU A 602 30.99 -2.48 -26.58
C LEU A 602 31.82 -1.20 -26.46
N SER A 603 31.86 -0.39 -27.53
CA SER A 603 32.60 0.87 -27.52
C SER A 603 32.11 1.82 -26.43
N ASN A 604 33.00 2.65 -25.89
CA ASN A 604 32.63 3.60 -24.84
C ASN A 604 31.57 4.63 -25.28
N GLU A 605 31.49 4.91 -26.58
CA GLU A 605 30.47 5.78 -27.17
C GLU A 605 29.06 5.16 -27.12
N LEU A 606 28.94 3.83 -27.16
CA LEU A 606 27.65 3.13 -27.15
C LEU A 606 27.15 2.80 -25.73
N LYS A 607 28.04 2.72 -24.74
CA LYS A 607 27.68 2.38 -23.35
C LYS A 607 26.60 3.30 -22.75
N PRO A 608 26.61 4.63 -22.95
CA PRO A 608 25.55 5.51 -22.47
C PRO A 608 24.15 5.20 -23.01
N TYR A 609 24.05 4.57 -24.19
CA TYR A 609 22.78 4.22 -24.83
C TYR A 609 22.25 2.85 -24.42
N LEU A 610 23.03 2.04 -23.69
CA LEU A 610 22.63 0.70 -23.28
C LEU A 610 21.33 0.69 -22.45
N PRO A 611 21.11 1.61 -21.48
CA PRO A 611 19.83 1.67 -20.76
C PRO A 611 18.62 1.92 -21.68
N LEU A 612 18.77 2.80 -22.67
CA LEU A 612 17.71 3.07 -23.66
C LEU A 612 17.46 1.85 -24.54
N PHE A 613 18.52 1.23 -25.07
CA PHE A 613 18.42 0.02 -25.88
C PHE A 613 17.69 -1.10 -25.15
N VAL A 614 18.07 -1.38 -23.90
CA VAL A 614 17.41 -2.42 -23.08
C VAL A 614 15.93 -2.08 -22.83
N ASN A 615 15.58 -0.81 -22.66
CA ASN A 615 14.20 -0.38 -22.45
C ASN A 615 13.31 -0.61 -23.69
N VAL A 616 13.83 -0.38 -24.90
CA VAL A 616 13.06 -0.48 -26.15
C VAL A 616 13.09 -1.86 -26.79
N LEU A 617 14.08 -2.71 -26.48
CA LEU A 617 14.23 -4.03 -27.11
C LEU A 617 13.05 -4.99 -26.85
N THR A 618 12.40 -4.86 -25.69
CA THR A 618 11.35 -5.77 -25.22
C THR A 618 9.95 -5.17 -25.27
N LYS A 619 9.82 -3.98 -25.86
CA LYS A 619 8.54 -3.36 -26.23
C LYS A 619 8.25 -3.72 -27.68
#